data_AF-A0A437UTS5-F1
#
_entry.id   AF-A0A437UTS5-F1
#
_cell.length_a   1.000
_cell.length_b   1.000
_cell.length_c   1.000
_cell.angle_alpha   90.00
_cell.angle_beta   90.00
_cell.angle_gamma   90.00
#
_symmetry.space_group_name_H-M   'P 1'
#
loop_
_entity.id
_entity.type
_entity.pdbx_description
1 polymer ?
#
loop_
_entity_poly.entity_id
_entity_poly.type
_entity_poly.pdbx_seq_one_letter_code
_entity_poly.pdbx_strand_id
1 'polypeptide(L)'
;MQDRGCRMRLDLTREQKIADRYLRSYMMVPDRIGSHLSALERGVIMRDSTAATAKVLGRGRGGGDKISAALAVIDEAEEGILREAKRFGSEFAEVEDFISRVQRRDRLSGKALRMAYIDGMSADGIADSGKLGCSRKTVYELIRRGLDISFDLLSET
;
A
#
# COMPACT_ATOMS: atom_id res chain seq x y z
N MET A 1 18.96 23.76 12.97
CA MET A 1 20.01 23.09 12.16
C MET A 1 19.40 21.81 11.59
N GLN A 2 18.99 21.82 10.32
CA GLN A 2 18.46 20.63 9.65
C GLN A 2 19.64 19.86 9.08
N ASP A 3 19.96 18.75 9.74
CA ASP A 3 20.99 17.82 9.29
C ASP A 3 20.52 17.19 7.97
N ARG A 4 21.18 17.56 6.86
CA ARG A 4 20.99 16.93 5.56
C ARG A 4 21.69 15.59 5.59
N GLY A 5 21.09 14.62 6.27
CA GLY A 5 21.53 13.24 6.20
C GLY A 5 21.52 12.79 4.74
N CYS A 6 22.69 12.43 4.21
CA CYS A 6 22.86 11.84 2.89
C CYS A 6 21.84 10.70 2.69
N ARG A 7 20.74 10.97 2.00
CA ARG A 7 19.84 9.94 1.48
C ARG A 7 20.63 9.16 0.44
N MET A 8 21.20 8.03 0.82
CA MET A 8 21.80 7.09 -0.13
C MET A 8 20.69 6.60 -1.05
N ARG A 9 20.64 7.14 -2.27
CA ARG A 9 19.87 6.53 -3.35
C ARG A 9 20.55 5.20 -3.69
N LEU A 10 19.80 4.10 -3.59
CA LEU A 10 20.24 2.80 -4.06
C LEU A 10 20.45 2.87 -5.57
N ASP A 11 21.70 2.91 -6.02
CA ASP A 11 22.01 2.54 -7.40
C ASP A 11 21.79 1.03 -7.53
N LEU A 12 20.78 0.68 -8.32
CA LEU A 12 20.37 -0.69 -8.60
C LEU A 12 20.90 -1.11 -9.98
N THR A 13 21.30 -2.38 -10.07
CA THR A 13 21.63 -3.03 -11.36
C THR A 13 20.38 -3.16 -12.23
N ARG A 14 20.53 -3.60 -13.48
CA ARG A 14 19.39 -3.78 -14.39
C ARG A 14 18.44 -4.86 -13.86
N GLU A 15 18.99 -5.96 -13.37
CA GLU A 15 18.31 -7.11 -12.79
C GLU A 15 17.53 -6.69 -11.54
N GLN A 16 18.19 -5.96 -10.63
CA GLN A 16 17.56 -5.42 -9.43
C GLN A 16 16.44 -4.43 -9.74
N LYS A 17 16.55 -3.64 -10.83
CA LYS A 17 15.46 -2.75 -11.28
C LYS A 17 14.26 -3.51 -11.80
N ILE A 18 14.46 -4.67 -12.43
CA ILE A 18 13.37 -5.55 -12.88
C ILE A 18 12.63 -6.10 -11.66
N ALA A 19 13.37 -6.65 -10.70
CA ALA A 19 12.81 -7.15 -9.44
C ALA A 19 12.12 -6.05 -8.62
N ASP A 20 12.72 -4.86 -8.50
CA ASP A 20 12.12 -3.72 -7.82
C ASP A 20 10.81 -3.29 -8.49
N ARG A 21 10.76 -3.25 -9.83
CA ARG A 21 9.52 -2.92 -10.56
C ARG A 21 8.43 -3.95 -10.32
N TYR A 22 8.78 -5.23 -10.32
CA TYR A 22 7.84 -6.31 -10.01
C TYR A 22 7.29 -6.16 -8.59
N LEU A 23 8.13 -5.98 -7.59
CA LEU A 23 7.66 -5.80 -6.20
C LEU A 23 6.84 -4.51 -6.02
N ARG A 24 7.19 -3.42 -6.72
CA ARG A 24 6.47 -2.14 -6.66
C ARG A 24 5.11 -2.15 -7.35
N SER A 25 4.87 -3.02 -8.35
CA SER A 25 3.53 -3.06 -8.97
C SER A 25 2.43 -3.40 -7.95
N TYR A 26 2.81 -4.03 -6.84
CA TYR A 26 1.92 -4.37 -5.73
C TYR A 26 1.86 -3.30 -4.63
N MET A 27 2.66 -2.23 -4.69
CA MET A 27 2.60 -1.10 -3.74
C MET A 27 1.54 -0.05 -4.11
N MET A 28 0.87 -0.16 -5.25
CA MET A 28 -0.16 0.81 -5.70
C MET A 28 -1.52 0.65 -5.00
N VAL A 29 -1.62 -0.28 -4.05
CA VAL A 29 -2.87 -0.71 -3.41
C VAL A 29 -3.37 0.25 -2.33
N PRO A 30 -2.54 0.75 -1.40
CA PRO A 30 -3.01 1.64 -0.33
C PRO A 30 -3.60 2.95 -0.86
N ASP A 31 -3.06 3.49 -1.96
CA ASP A 31 -3.53 4.75 -2.56
C ASP A 31 -4.92 4.59 -3.20
N ARG A 32 -5.21 3.42 -3.80
CA ARG A 32 -6.51 3.12 -4.44
C ARG A 32 -7.59 2.84 -3.41
N ILE A 33 -7.30 2.02 -2.40
CA ILE A 33 -8.21 1.80 -1.27
C ILE A 33 -8.46 3.11 -0.53
N GLY A 34 -7.42 3.93 -0.31
CA GLY A 34 -7.54 5.25 0.30
C GLY A 34 -8.48 6.17 -0.47
N SER A 35 -8.43 6.17 -1.81
CA SER A 35 -9.34 6.96 -2.65
C SER A 35 -10.81 6.55 -2.47
N HIS A 36 -11.09 5.24 -2.42
CA HIS A 36 -12.44 4.73 -2.18
C HIS A 36 -12.92 4.99 -0.74
N LEU A 37 -12.04 4.89 0.26
CA LEU A 37 -12.36 5.28 1.64
C LEU A 37 -12.73 6.77 1.73
N SER A 38 -11.97 7.66 1.08
CA SER A 38 -12.33 9.08 1.02
C SER A 38 -13.65 9.34 0.29
N ALA A 39 -14.01 8.53 -0.70
CA ALA A 39 -15.32 8.61 -1.36
C ALA A 39 -16.45 8.18 -0.43
N LEU A 40 -16.25 7.11 0.35
CA LEU A 40 -17.18 6.64 1.36
C LEU A 40 -17.42 7.69 2.44
N GLU A 41 -16.35 8.29 2.97
CA GLU A 41 -16.44 9.38 3.96
C GLU A 41 -17.27 10.56 3.44
N ARG A 42 -17.04 10.99 2.19
CA ARG A 42 -17.83 12.05 1.55
C ARG A 42 -19.30 11.66 1.41
N GLY A 43 -19.58 10.41 1.02
CA GLY A 43 -20.95 9.89 0.92
C GLY A 43 -21.69 9.93 2.25
N VAL A 44 -21.03 9.48 3.34
CA VAL A 44 -21.57 9.50 4.70
C VAL A 44 -21.85 10.93 5.17
N ILE A 45 -20.89 11.85 4.98
CA ILE A 45 -21.07 13.27 5.35
C ILE A 45 -22.26 13.89 4.59
N MET A 46 -22.38 13.60 3.29
CA MET A 46 -23.48 14.12 2.47
C MET A 46 -24.84 13.58 2.91
N ARG A 47 -24.92 12.29 3.25
CA ARG A 47 -26.12 11.66 3.83
C ARG A 47 -26.54 12.34 5.13
N ASP A 48 -25.61 12.48 6.07
CA ASP A 48 -25.90 12.98 7.41
C ASP A 48 -26.29 14.47 7.39
N SER A 49 -25.60 15.27 6.57
CA SER A 49 -25.93 16.68 6.35
C SER A 49 -27.33 16.87 5.73
N THR A 50 -27.67 16.03 4.74
CA THR A 50 -28.98 16.08 4.08
C THR A 50 -30.09 15.61 5.02
N ALA A 51 -29.86 14.55 5.80
CA ALA A 51 -30.80 14.06 6.80
C ALA A 51 -31.06 15.09 7.90
N ALA A 52 -30.02 15.77 8.40
CA ALA A 52 -30.14 16.85 9.38
C ALA A 52 -30.97 18.02 8.81
N THR A 53 -30.71 18.40 7.56
CA THR A 53 -31.41 19.51 6.89
C THR A 53 -32.88 19.17 6.60
N ALA A 54 -33.18 17.92 6.20
CA ALA A 54 -34.54 17.43 5.98
C ALA A 54 -35.36 17.36 7.29
N LYS A 55 -34.70 17.09 8.42
CA LYS A 55 -35.32 17.10 9.76
C LYS A 55 -35.69 18.51 10.23
N VAL A 56 -34.91 19.53 9.85
CA VAL A 56 -35.12 20.93 10.25
C VAL A 56 -36.15 21.64 9.36
N LEU A 57 -36.18 21.36 8.06
CA LEU A 57 -37.00 22.11 7.10
C LEU A 57 -38.36 21.46 6.77
N GLY A 58 -38.66 20.30 7.35
CA GLY A 58 -39.79 19.47 6.91
C GLY A 58 -39.51 18.83 5.55
N ARG A 59 -39.98 17.59 5.33
CA ARG A 59 -39.71 16.78 4.12
C ARG A 59 -40.19 17.47 2.83
N GLY A 60 -39.37 18.36 2.27
CA GLY A 60 -39.51 18.86 0.90
C GLY A 60 -38.97 17.84 -0.10
N ARG A 61 -39.56 17.79 -1.31
CA ARG A 61 -39.21 16.87 -2.40
C ARG A 61 -37.71 16.80 -2.72
N GLY A 62 -36.96 17.90 -2.55
CA GLY A 62 -35.51 17.95 -2.84
C GLY A 62 -34.59 17.28 -1.81
N GLY A 63 -35.09 16.88 -0.63
CA GLY A 63 -34.30 16.13 0.35
C GLY A 63 -34.17 14.66 0.01
N GLY A 64 -35.19 14.07 -0.63
CA GLY A 64 -35.19 12.66 -1.04
C GLY A 64 -34.16 12.38 -2.13
N ASP A 65 -34.11 13.22 -3.16
CA ASP A 65 -33.18 13.06 -4.29
C ASP A 65 -31.71 13.16 -3.85
N LYS A 66 -31.40 14.07 -2.92
CA LYS A 66 -30.04 14.25 -2.38
C LYS A 66 -29.61 13.08 -1.49
N ILE A 67 -30.54 12.51 -0.72
CA ILE A 67 -30.26 11.27 0.06
C ILE A 67 -30.03 10.11 -0.90
N SER A 68 -30.85 9.97 -1.95
CA SER A 68 -30.66 8.93 -2.97
C SER A 68 -29.32 9.05 -3.69
N ALA A 69 -28.89 10.27 -4.00
CA ALA A 69 -27.57 10.53 -4.57
C ALA A 69 -26.44 10.19 -3.58
N ALA A 70 -26.62 10.47 -2.28
CA ALA A 70 -25.65 10.08 -1.25
C ALA A 70 -25.54 8.57 -1.08
N LEU A 71 -26.66 7.86 -1.12
CA LEU A 71 -26.68 6.39 -1.08
C LEU A 71 -25.99 5.80 -2.31
N ALA A 72 -26.24 6.31 -3.51
CA ALA A 72 -25.55 5.85 -4.72
C ALA A 72 -24.03 6.01 -4.65
N VAL A 73 -23.54 7.13 -4.09
CA VAL A 73 -22.09 7.36 -3.87
C VAL A 73 -21.53 6.39 -2.83
N ILE A 74 -22.28 6.08 -1.77
CA ILE A 74 -21.89 5.09 -0.76
C ILE A 74 -21.82 3.69 -1.38
N ASP A 75 -22.86 3.27 -2.08
CA ASP A 75 -22.93 1.94 -2.72
C ASP A 75 -21.79 1.75 -3.73
N GLU A 76 -21.52 2.76 -4.57
CA GLU A 76 -20.42 2.72 -5.53
C GLU A 76 -19.04 2.65 -4.84
N ALA A 77 -18.87 3.38 -3.74
CA ALA A 77 -17.64 3.34 -2.94
C ALA A 77 -17.46 1.98 -2.24
N GLU A 78 -18.52 1.41 -1.67
CA GLU A 78 -18.51 0.09 -1.03
C GLU A 78 -18.21 -1.03 -2.03
N GLU A 79 -18.86 -1.01 -3.19
CA GLU A 79 -18.54 -1.94 -4.29
C GLU A 79 -17.11 -1.77 -4.78
N GLY A 80 -16.62 -0.52 -4.87
CA GLY A 80 -15.23 -0.22 -5.18
C GLY A 80 -14.27 -0.87 -4.18
N ILE A 81 -14.49 -0.65 -2.89
CA ILE A 81 -13.69 -1.26 -1.80
C ILE A 81 -13.73 -2.79 -1.90
N LEU A 82 -14.90 -3.40 -2.12
CA LEU A 82 -15.04 -4.86 -2.20
C LEU A 82 -14.33 -5.45 -3.43
N ARG A 83 -14.47 -4.81 -4.60
CA ARG A 83 -13.78 -5.24 -5.84
C ARG A 83 -12.26 -5.17 -5.68
N GLU A 84 -11.79 -4.03 -5.19
CA GLU A 84 -10.38 -3.81 -4.93
C GLU A 84 -9.88 -4.78 -3.85
N ALA A 85 -10.56 -4.94 -2.72
CA ALA A 85 -10.18 -5.89 -1.66
C ALA A 85 -10.11 -7.35 -2.15
N LYS A 86 -11.03 -7.78 -3.01
CA LYS A 86 -11.01 -9.13 -3.58
C LYS A 86 -9.83 -9.33 -4.54
N ARG A 87 -9.57 -8.35 -5.41
CA ARG A 87 -8.44 -8.38 -6.35
C ARG A 87 -7.10 -8.33 -5.61
N PHE A 88 -7.01 -7.46 -4.62
CA PHE A 88 -5.81 -7.28 -3.82
C PHE A 88 -5.56 -8.42 -2.85
N GLY A 89 -6.59 -9.12 -2.37
CA GLY A 89 -6.40 -10.33 -1.57
C GLY A 89 -5.53 -11.36 -2.28
N SER A 90 -5.74 -11.59 -3.57
CA SER A 90 -4.89 -12.47 -4.39
C SER A 90 -3.51 -11.88 -4.68
N GLU A 91 -3.44 -10.59 -5.03
CA GLU A 91 -2.17 -9.92 -5.38
C GLU A 91 -1.24 -9.78 -4.15
N PHE A 92 -1.78 -9.51 -2.96
CA PHE A 92 -1.03 -9.50 -1.70
C PHE A 92 -0.54 -10.89 -1.31
N ALA A 93 -1.38 -11.93 -1.46
CA ALA A 93 -0.98 -13.30 -1.16
C ALA A 93 0.18 -13.75 -2.07
N GLU A 94 0.16 -13.33 -3.33
CA GLU A 94 1.24 -13.62 -4.29
C GLU A 94 2.56 -12.95 -3.89
N VAL A 95 2.55 -11.66 -3.53
CA VAL A 95 3.77 -10.97 -3.04
C VAL A 95 4.24 -11.50 -1.71
N GLU A 96 3.32 -11.79 -0.79
CA GLU A 96 3.63 -12.38 0.50
C GLU A 96 4.32 -13.74 0.34
N ASP A 97 3.81 -14.61 -0.54
CA ASP A 97 4.46 -15.89 -0.84
C ASP A 97 5.80 -15.67 -1.56
N PHE A 98 5.87 -14.74 -2.50
CA PHE A 98 7.10 -14.43 -3.22
C PHE A 98 8.22 -13.92 -2.29
N ILE A 99 7.94 -12.95 -1.43
CA ILE A 99 8.88 -12.46 -0.43
C ILE A 99 9.21 -13.55 0.59
N SER A 100 8.25 -14.43 0.91
CA SER A 100 8.51 -15.61 1.75
C SER A 100 9.47 -16.59 1.08
N ARG A 101 9.42 -16.78 -0.25
CA ARG A 101 10.40 -17.57 -1.02
C ARG A 101 11.80 -16.94 -0.95
N VAL A 102 11.91 -15.61 -1.08
CA VAL A 102 13.18 -14.89 -0.86
C VAL A 102 13.67 -15.13 0.56
N GLN A 103 12.79 -15.03 1.56
CA GLN A 103 13.13 -15.23 2.98
C GLN A 103 13.60 -16.66 3.29
N ARG A 104 13.10 -17.67 2.57
CA ARG A 104 13.59 -19.06 2.68
C ARG A 104 15.02 -19.20 2.15
N ARG A 105 15.42 -18.41 1.14
CA ARG A 105 16.79 -18.37 0.59
C ARG A 105 17.74 -17.53 1.44
N ASP A 106 17.30 -16.34 1.86
CA ASP A 106 18.02 -15.49 2.80
C ASP A 106 17.03 -14.82 3.76
N ARG A 107 17.10 -15.22 5.03
CA ARG A 107 16.18 -14.76 6.07
C ARG A 107 16.23 -13.26 6.30
N LEU A 108 17.42 -12.66 6.32
CA LEU A 108 17.58 -11.24 6.65
C LEU A 108 17.21 -10.36 5.46
N SER A 109 17.59 -10.77 4.25
CA SER A 109 17.20 -10.08 3.03
C SER A 109 15.69 -10.15 2.78
N GLY A 110 15.06 -11.32 2.96
CA GLY A 110 13.60 -11.43 2.84
C GLY A 110 12.86 -10.58 3.87
N LYS A 111 13.35 -10.53 5.12
CA LYS A 111 12.77 -9.65 6.16
C LYS A 111 12.95 -8.17 5.80
N ALA A 112 14.10 -7.77 5.25
CA ALA A 112 14.32 -6.40 4.78
C ALA A 112 13.39 -6.03 3.61
N LEU A 113 13.19 -6.93 2.63
CA LEU A 113 12.25 -6.71 1.54
C LEU A 113 10.81 -6.59 2.03
N ARG A 114 10.38 -7.45 2.96
CA ARG A 114 9.05 -7.36 3.58
C ARG A 114 8.82 -5.97 4.18
N MET A 115 9.77 -5.48 4.96
CA MET A 115 9.64 -4.15 5.56
C MET A 115 9.65 -3.03 4.52
N ALA A 116 10.37 -3.19 3.42
CA ALA A 116 10.44 -2.17 2.37
C ALA A 116 9.17 -2.13 1.48
N TYR A 117 8.67 -3.29 1.06
CA TYR A 117 7.64 -3.40 0.02
C TYR A 117 6.24 -3.73 0.56
N ILE A 118 6.15 -4.39 1.71
CA ILE A 118 4.86 -4.66 2.38
C ILE A 118 4.59 -3.58 3.42
N ASP A 119 5.54 -3.33 4.33
CA ASP A 119 5.35 -2.32 5.38
C ASP A 119 5.58 -0.88 4.86
N GLY A 120 6.05 -0.71 3.63
CA GLY A 120 6.28 0.58 2.99
C GLY A 120 7.39 1.43 3.63
N MET A 121 8.29 0.82 4.39
CA MET A 121 9.33 1.52 5.12
C MET A 121 10.50 1.92 4.21
N SER A 122 11.06 3.11 4.43
CA SER A 122 12.36 3.47 3.84
C SER A 122 13.49 2.66 4.49
N ALA A 123 14.61 2.48 3.81
CA ALA A 123 15.79 1.81 4.38
C ALA A 123 16.27 2.45 5.69
N ASP A 124 16.16 3.78 5.80
CA ASP A 124 16.46 4.51 7.04
C ASP A 124 15.46 4.12 8.15
N GLY A 125 14.15 4.13 7.85
CA GLY A 125 13.12 3.72 8.80
C GLY A 125 13.26 2.26 9.24
N ILE A 126 13.71 1.37 8.35
CA ILE A 126 13.99 -0.04 8.67
C ILE A 126 15.14 -0.13 9.68
N ALA A 127 16.24 0.60 9.46
CA ALA A 127 17.38 0.60 10.37
C ALA A 127 17.00 1.17 11.74
N ASP A 128 16.27 2.29 11.76
CA ASP A 128 15.85 2.97 12.98
C ASP A 128 14.82 2.16 13.78
N SER A 129 14.07 1.27 13.13
CA SER A 129 13.12 0.37 13.81
C SER A 129 13.78 -0.64 14.75
N GLY A 130 15.09 -0.89 14.61
CA GLY A 130 15.82 -1.90 15.38
C GLY A 130 15.43 -3.35 15.09
N LYS A 131 14.40 -3.62 14.26
CA LYS A 131 13.87 -4.99 14.01
C LYS A 131 14.86 -5.93 13.34
N LEU A 132 15.86 -5.39 12.63
CA LEU A 132 16.95 -6.16 12.02
C LEU A 132 18.24 -6.12 12.84
N GLY A 133 18.33 -5.25 13.84
CA GLY A 133 19.52 -5.10 14.69
C GLY A 133 20.80 -4.74 13.92
N CYS A 134 20.68 -4.09 12.77
CA CYS A 134 21.82 -3.81 11.88
C CYS A 134 21.87 -2.35 11.43
N SER A 135 23.03 -1.94 10.93
CA SER A 135 23.26 -0.56 10.47
C SER A 135 22.46 -0.23 9.21
N ARG A 136 22.24 1.07 8.94
CA ARG A 136 21.65 1.54 7.68
C ARG A 136 22.35 0.96 6.45
N LYS A 137 23.68 0.95 6.42
CA LYS A 137 24.47 0.36 5.33
C LYS A 137 24.11 -1.11 5.13
N THR A 138 24.01 -1.87 6.21
CA THR A 138 23.64 -3.28 6.17
C THR A 138 22.21 -3.47 5.66
N VAL A 139 21.26 -2.61 6.04
CA VAL A 139 19.89 -2.65 5.48
C VAL A 139 19.91 -2.48 3.96
N TYR A 140 20.68 -1.51 3.44
CA TYR A 140 20.82 -1.31 2.00
C TYR A 140 21.40 -2.53 1.28
N GLU A 141 22.40 -3.18 1.87
CA GLU A 141 23.00 -4.42 1.35
C GLU A 141 22.01 -5.59 1.38
N LEU A 142 21.23 -5.72 2.46
CA LEU A 142 20.19 -6.75 2.58
C LEU A 142 19.08 -6.57 1.53
N ILE A 143 18.66 -5.34 1.26
CA ILE A 143 17.70 -5.02 0.21
C ILE A 143 18.26 -5.38 -1.16
N ARG A 144 19.50 -4.98 -1.48
CA ARG A 144 20.16 -5.34 -2.75
C ARG A 144 20.22 -6.85 -2.95
N ARG A 145 20.73 -7.57 -1.95
CA ARG A 145 20.81 -9.03 -1.99
C ARG A 145 19.43 -9.68 -2.12
N GLY A 146 18.42 -9.13 -1.46
CA GLY A 146 17.05 -9.58 -1.61
C GLY A 146 16.53 -9.39 -3.04
N LEU A 147 16.83 -8.26 -3.67
CA LEU A 147 16.47 -7.99 -5.06
C LEU A 147 17.20 -8.91 -6.04
N ASP A 148 18.46 -9.27 -5.78
CA ASP A 148 19.20 -10.25 -6.58
C ASP A 148 18.50 -11.62 -6.50
N ILE A 149 18.19 -12.10 -5.30
CA ILE A 149 17.47 -13.36 -5.08
C ILE A 149 16.07 -13.31 -5.73
N SER A 150 15.40 -12.16 -5.68
CA SER A 150 14.10 -11.96 -6.32
C SER A 150 14.20 -12.10 -7.83
N PHE A 151 15.25 -11.52 -8.44
CA PHE A 151 15.49 -11.66 -9.87
C PHE A 151 15.76 -13.12 -10.28
N ASP A 152 16.56 -13.85 -9.50
CA ASP A 152 16.78 -15.28 -9.72
C ASP A 152 15.46 -16.07 -9.69
N LEU A 153 14.62 -15.81 -8.68
CA LEU A 153 13.31 -16.45 -8.55
C LEU A 153 12.35 -16.12 -9.70
N LEU A 154 12.39 -14.89 -10.23
CA LEU A 154 11.60 -14.49 -11.41
C LEU A 154 12.09 -15.18 -12.68
N SER A 155 13.36 -15.57 -12.74
CA SER A 155 13.96 -16.25 -13.88
C SER A 155 13.71 -17.77 -13.86
N GLU A 156 13.18 -18.31 -12.75
CA GLU A 156 12.81 -19.72 -12.58
C GLU A 156 11.35 -20.02 -12.95
N THR A 157 10.52 -18.98 -13.08
CA THR A 157 9.12 -19.02 -13.52
C THR A 157 8.99 -18.90 -15.02
#